data_AF-A0A925QWE2-F1
#
_entry.id   AF-A0A925QWE2-F1
#
_cell.length_a   1.000
_cell.length_b   1.000
_cell.length_c   1.000
_cell.angle_alpha   90.00
_cell.angle_beta   90.00
_cell.angle_gamma   90.00
#
_symmetry.space_group_name_H-M   'P 1'
#
loop_
_entity.id
_entity.type
_entity.pdbx_description
1 polymer ?
#
loop_
_entity_poly.entity_id
_entity_poly.type
_entity_poly.pdbx_seq_one_letter_code
_entity_poly.pdbx_strand_id
1 'polypeptide(L)'
;MKRIFLISAISASFLWMACTNGDNRYVDLNTGETIKLEKDESGVMVNAETKRPVAIYVDTKSNDTIYGKSGKVINGHVVRRADRDWVYDADVRTDGDNDGEYKTHSGDYKVKVEKDGDIKIKDGDKKTKIDGETGEVKKKND
;
A
#
# COMPACT_ATOMS: atom_id res chain seq x y z
N MET A 1 7.11 -3.39 -62.44
CA MET A 1 8.49 -3.11 -62.00
C MET A 1 8.68 -1.60 -62.05
N LYS A 2 9.07 -0.81 -61.04
CA LYS A 2 9.85 -0.98 -59.79
C LYS A 2 9.26 -0.06 -58.70
N ARG A 3 9.39 -0.48 -57.43
CA ARG A 3 9.07 0.28 -56.21
C ARG A 3 10.26 1.16 -55.80
N ILE A 4 10.02 2.39 -55.33
CA ILE A 4 10.94 3.22 -54.52
C ILE A 4 10.03 4.11 -53.63
N PHE A 5 9.72 3.78 -52.37
CA PHE A 5 10.46 3.94 -51.09
C PHE A 5 10.81 5.39 -50.66
N LEU A 6 10.11 5.81 -49.58
CA LEU A 6 10.48 6.64 -48.42
C LEU A 6 11.26 7.96 -48.63
N ILE A 7 10.82 9.03 -47.94
CA ILE A 7 11.59 9.68 -46.86
C ILE A 7 10.62 10.36 -45.87
N SER A 8 10.88 10.05 -44.60
CA SER A 8 10.30 10.53 -43.35
C SER A 8 10.93 11.85 -42.93
N ALA A 9 10.14 12.75 -42.33
CA ALA A 9 10.64 13.73 -41.35
C ALA A 9 9.48 14.23 -40.47
N ILE A 10 8.98 13.37 -39.58
CA ILE A 10 8.22 13.84 -38.41
C ILE A 10 9.27 14.34 -37.44
N SER A 11 9.46 15.66 -37.42
CA SER A 11 10.27 16.37 -36.44
C SER A 11 9.75 16.06 -35.04
N ALA A 12 10.46 15.19 -34.33
CA ALA A 12 10.20 14.86 -32.94
C ALA A 12 10.52 16.09 -32.07
N SER A 13 9.47 16.75 -31.60
CA SER A 13 9.50 17.74 -30.54
C SER A 13 9.98 17.08 -29.25
N PHE A 14 11.29 17.03 -29.02
CA PHE A 14 11.84 16.77 -27.70
C PHE A 14 11.85 18.08 -26.91
N LEU A 15 10.71 18.38 -26.30
CA LEU A 15 10.66 19.26 -25.13
C LEU A 15 11.38 18.52 -24.00
N TRP A 16 12.68 18.78 -23.86
CA TRP A 16 13.35 18.44 -22.61
C TRP A 16 12.85 19.39 -21.53
N MET A 17 11.91 18.84 -20.77
CA MET A 17 11.49 19.23 -19.43
C MET A 17 12.63 19.95 -18.71
N ALA A 18 12.36 21.19 -18.31
CA ALA A 18 13.11 21.84 -17.26
C ALA A 18 13.14 20.88 -16.06
N CYS A 19 14.33 20.44 -15.66
CA CYS A 19 14.55 19.89 -14.33
C CYS A 19 14.22 21.00 -13.35
N THR A 20 12.97 21.06 -12.90
CA THR A 20 12.60 21.90 -11.77
C THR A 20 13.31 21.29 -10.57
N ASN A 21 14.38 21.96 -10.12
CA ASN A 21 14.97 21.78 -8.79
C ASN A 21 13.95 22.27 -7.73
N GLY A 22 12.76 21.67 -7.71
CA GLY A 22 11.95 21.67 -6.50
C GLY A 22 12.67 20.74 -5.55
N ASP A 23 12.98 21.19 -4.35
CA ASP A 23 13.57 20.35 -3.31
C ASP A 23 12.74 19.07 -3.18
N ASN A 24 13.22 17.97 -3.79
CA ASN A 24 12.59 16.67 -3.82
C ASN A 24 12.70 16.04 -2.43
N ARG A 25 12.02 16.64 -1.45
CA ARG A 25 12.18 16.36 -0.04
C ARG A 25 11.43 15.10 0.38
N TYR A 26 10.29 14.81 -0.23
CA TYR A 26 9.46 13.69 0.21
C TYR A 26 9.24 12.69 -0.92
N VAL A 27 9.38 11.41 -0.61
CA VAL A 27 9.15 10.30 -1.54
C VAL A 27 8.07 9.39 -0.95
N ASP A 28 7.01 9.13 -1.71
CA ASP A 28 6.00 8.14 -1.34
C ASP A 28 6.61 6.74 -1.40
N LEU A 29 6.52 5.96 -0.32
CA LEU A 29 7.18 4.67 -0.25
C LEU A 29 6.46 3.58 -1.09
N ASN A 30 5.17 3.76 -1.36
CA ASN A 30 4.36 2.80 -2.13
C ASN A 30 4.49 3.02 -3.64
N THR A 31 4.57 4.28 -4.08
CA THR A 31 4.71 4.59 -5.51
C THR A 31 6.16 4.81 -5.94
N GLY A 32 7.04 5.19 -5.00
CA GLY A 32 8.41 5.60 -5.29
C GLY A 32 8.52 7.00 -5.92
N GLU A 33 7.42 7.74 -6.01
CA GLU A 33 7.38 9.06 -6.62
C GLU A 33 7.78 10.14 -5.61
N THR A 34 8.49 11.16 -6.08
CA THR A 34 8.65 12.38 -5.30
C THR A 34 7.32 13.13 -5.24
N ILE A 35 6.92 13.50 -4.04
CA ILE A 35 5.65 14.16 -3.79
C ILE A 35 5.82 15.47 -3.01
N LYS A 36 4.86 16.38 -3.17
CA LYS A 36 4.66 17.49 -2.26
C LYS A 36 3.59 17.11 -1.25
N LEU A 37 3.85 17.41 0.01
CA LEU A 37 2.93 17.09 1.10
C LEU A 37 2.31 18.35 1.68
N GLU A 38 1.05 18.25 2.03
CA GLU A 38 0.35 19.21 2.89
C GLU A 38 -0.44 18.44 3.94
N LYS A 39 -0.85 19.14 4.99
CA LYS A 39 -1.69 18.58 6.04
C LYS A 39 -3.14 18.95 5.75
N ASP A 40 -4.02 17.96 5.75
CA ASP A 40 -5.47 18.20 5.61
C ASP A 40 -6.08 18.76 6.91
N GLU A 41 -7.38 19.03 6.89
CA GLU A 41 -8.13 19.54 8.04
C GLU A 41 -8.11 18.57 9.25
N SER A 42 -7.93 17.28 9.00
CA SER A 42 -7.89 16.23 10.03
C SER A 42 -6.48 16.00 10.59
N GLY A 43 -5.46 16.64 10.02
CA GLY A 43 -4.08 16.45 10.40
C GLY A 43 -3.33 15.34 9.63
N VAL A 44 -3.94 14.75 8.61
CA VAL A 44 -3.34 13.69 7.79
C VAL A 44 -2.50 14.31 6.67
N MET A 45 -1.35 13.69 6.38
CA MET A 45 -0.51 14.10 5.27
C MET A 45 -1.09 13.60 3.95
N VAL A 46 -1.36 14.54 3.04
CA VAL A 46 -1.90 14.27 1.71
C VAL A 46 -0.93 14.80 0.65
N ASN A 47 -0.96 14.20 -0.53
CA ASN A 47 -0.27 14.74 -1.69
C ASN A 47 -0.93 16.07 -2.08
N ALA A 48 -0.15 17.15 -2.13
CA ALA A 48 -0.67 18.50 -2.34
C ALA A 48 -1.32 18.72 -3.72
N GLU A 49 -0.97 17.92 -4.71
CA GLU A 49 -1.49 18.01 -6.08
C GLU A 49 -2.78 17.21 -6.24
N THR A 50 -2.81 15.98 -5.73
CA THR A 50 -3.95 15.06 -5.91
C THR A 50 -4.94 15.09 -4.75
N LYS A 51 -4.56 15.70 -3.62
CA LYS A 51 -5.29 15.69 -2.34
C LYS A 51 -5.54 14.29 -1.78
N ARG A 52 -4.81 13.28 -2.24
CA ARG A 52 -4.95 11.90 -1.76
C ARG A 52 -4.07 11.65 -0.53
N PRO A 53 -4.55 10.91 0.48
CA PRO A 53 -3.75 10.53 1.64
C PRO A 53 -2.50 9.75 1.24
N VAL A 54 -1.38 10.06 1.92
CA VAL A 54 -0.11 9.37 1.76
C VAL A 54 0.09 8.50 2.99
N ALA A 55 0.19 7.19 2.80
CA ALA A 55 0.27 6.26 3.92
C ALA A 55 1.63 6.35 4.63
N ILE A 56 2.71 6.23 3.87
CA ILE A 56 4.10 6.24 4.35
C ILE A 56 4.96 6.97 3.33
N TYR A 57 5.84 7.84 3.80
CA TYR A 57 6.78 8.56 2.95
C TYR A 57 8.15 8.70 3.62
N VAL A 58 9.17 9.01 2.84
CA VAL A 58 10.53 9.26 3.31
C VAL A 58 10.85 10.75 3.17
N ASP A 59 11.34 11.39 4.23
CA ASP A 59 12.00 12.70 4.14
C ASP A 59 13.45 12.47 3.71
N THR A 60 13.79 12.79 2.46
CA THR A 60 15.12 12.59 1.88
C THR A 60 16.20 13.48 2.51
N LYS A 61 15.81 14.52 3.26
CA LYS A 61 16.76 15.38 3.98
C LYS A 61 17.23 14.74 5.28
N SER A 62 16.30 14.17 6.06
CA SER A 62 16.64 13.51 7.33
C SER A 62 16.85 12.00 7.18
N ASN A 63 16.45 11.42 6.05
CA ASN A 63 16.35 9.98 5.77
C ASN A 63 15.39 9.25 6.71
N ASP A 64 14.38 9.95 7.24
CA ASP A 64 13.35 9.36 8.09
C ASP A 64 12.17 8.85 7.29
N THR A 65 11.69 7.66 7.63
CA THR A 65 10.40 7.11 7.21
C THR A 65 9.31 7.61 8.14
N ILE A 66 8.25 8.19 7.59
CA ILE A 66 7.21 8.89 8.33
C ILE A 66 5.83 8.31 8.00
N TYR A 67 5.02 8.11 9.03
CA TYR A 67 3.63 7.64 8.91
C TYR A 67 2.71 8.81 8.62
N GLY A 68 2.12 8.85 7.41
CA GLY A 68 1.39 10.04 6.95
C GLY A 68 0.10 10.33 7.72
N LYS A 69 -0.51 9.35 8.38
CA LYS A 69 -1.70 9.59 9.21
C LYS A 69 -1.41 10.47 10.44
N SER A 70 -0.22 10.37 11.02
CA SER A 70 0.12 11.10 12.26
C SER A 70 1.35 12.01 12.15
N GLY A 71 2.17 11.86 11.11
CA GLY A 71 3.48 12.49 10.98
C GLY A 71 4.56 11.88 11.87
N LYS A 72 4.31 10.73 12.50
CA LYS A 72 5.27 10.05 13.38
C LYS A 72 6.40 9.42 12.57
N VAL A 73 7.65 9.56 13.03
CA VAL A 73 8.80 8.83 12.49
C VAL A 73 8.70 7.35 12.88
N ILE A 74 8.82 6.45 11.89
CA ILE A 74 8.62 5.01 12.00
C ILE A 74 9.78 4.20 11.39
N ASN A 75 11.01 4.71 11.49
CA ASN A 75 12.21 4.03 10.99
C ASN A 75 12.31 2.60 11.53
N GLY A 76 12.54 1.62 10.64
CA GLY A 76 12.65 0.21 11.01
C GLY A 76 11.33 -0.47 11.38
N HIS A 77 10.20 0.25 11.35
CA HIS A 77 8.88 -0.26 11.71
C HIS A 77 7.95 -0.37 10.49
N VAL A 78 8.49 -0.65 9.32
CA VAL A 78 7.71 -0.87 8.10
C VAL A 78 7.79 -2.31 7.65
N VAL A 79 6.66 -2.86 7.20
CA VAL A 79 6.55 -4.22 6.66
C VAL A 79 6.06 -4.11 5.23
N ARG A 80 6.69 -4.87 4.32
CA ARG A 80 6.24 -4.96 2.93
C ARG A 80 5.23 -6.10 2.80
N ARG A 81 4.02 -5.82 2.32
CA ARG A 81 3.00 -6.82 2.00
C ARG A 81 3.20 -7.40 0.61
N ALA A 82 2.49 -8.49 0.32
CA ALA A 82 2.58 -9.25 -0.94
C ALA A 82 2.38 -8.38 -2.19
N ASP A 83 1.61 -7.30 -2.08
CA ASP A 83 1.22 -6.42 -3.20
C ASP A 83 2.15 -5.21 -3.40
N ARG A 84 3.34 -5.21 -2.78
CA ARG A 84 4.33 -4.11 -2.76
C ARG A 84 3.93 -2.89 -1.94
N ASP A 85 2.82 -2.96 -1.22
CA ASP A 85 2.44 -1.94 -0.25
C ASP A 85 3.31 -2.04 1.01
N TRP A 86 3.90 -0.92 1.39
CA TRP A 86 4.54 -0.74 2.69
C TRP A 86 3.50 -0.29 3.71
N VAL A 87 3.50 -0.96 4.86
CA VAL A 87 2.59 -0.67 5.97
C VAL A 87 3.36 -0.50 7.27
N TYR A 88 2.80 0.29 8.19
CA TYR A 88 3.35 0.45 9.53
C TYR A 88 3.12 -0.84 10.33
N ASP A 89 4.16 -1.37 10.97
CA ASP A 89 4.10 -2.64 11.69
C ASP A 89 3.03 -2.65 12.81
N ALA A 90 2.78 -1.51 13.46
CA ALA A 90 1.76 -1.37 14.48
C ALA A 90 0.34 -1.45 13.89
N ASP A 91 0.14 -1.00 12.64
CA ASP A 91 -1.12 -1.18 11.94
C ASP A 91 -1.34 -2.64 11.54
N VAL A 92 -0.25 -3.41 11.36
CA VAL A 92 -0.32 -4.87 11.20
C VAL A 92 -0.70 -5.57 12.51
N ARG A 93 -0.32 -4.99 13.67
CA ARG A 93 -0.64 -5.54 15.00
C ARG A 93 -2.08 -5.28 15.45
N THR A 94 -2.82 -4.39 14.80
CA THR A 94 -4.16 -3.98 15.27
C THR A 94 -5.30 -4.93 14.84
N ASP A 95 -5.03 -5.97 14.05
CA ASP A 95 -5.97 -7.08 13.81
C ASP A 95 -5.70 -8.31 14.71
N GLY A 96 -4.94 -8.15 15.79
CA GLY A 96 -4.54 -9.25 16.68
C GLY A 96 -4.33 -8.79 18.11
N ASP A 97 -5.37 -8.27 18.75
CA ASP A 97 -5.34 -8.06 20.20
C ASP A 97 -5.19 -9.40 20.94
N ASN A 98 -4.04 -9.52 21.61
CA ASN A 98 -3.72 -10.24 22.85
C ASN A 98 -3.94 -11.75 23.04
N ASP A 99 -4.65 -12.49 22.19
CA ASP A 99 -5.05 -13.86 22.57
C ASP A 99 -4.55 -14.99 21.64
N GLY A 100 -3.53 -14.73 20.81
CA GLY A 100 -3.02 -15.72 19.85
C GLY A 100 -3.95 -15.95 18.66
N GLU A 101 -4.87 -15.02 18.41
CA GLU A 101 -5.73 -15.01 17.23
C GLU A 101 -5.17 -14.04 16.17
N TYR A 102 -5.09 -14.48 14.91
CA TYR A 102 -4.71 -13.63 13.78
C TYR A 102 -5.95 -13.27 12.97
N LYS A 103 -6.25 -11.98 12.77
CA LYS A 103 -7.31 -11.54 11.86
C LYS A 103 -6.68 -10.77 10.68
N THR A 104 -7.33 -10.84 9.52
CA THR A 104 -6.98 -10.02 8.36
C THR A 104 -8.27 -9.67 7.63
N HIS A 105 -8.39 -8.40 7.23
CA HIS A 105 -9.56 -7.90 6.51
C HIS A 105 -9.15 -7.18 5.22
N SER A 106 -9.84 -7.50 4.12
CA SER A 106 -9.78 -6.76 2.85
C SER A 106 -11.15 -6.78 2.17
N GLY A 107 -11.89 -5.67 2.18
CA GLY A 107 -13.22 -5.59 1.56
C GLY A 107 -14.22 -6.57 2.17
N ASP A 108 -14.81 -7.46 1.37
CA ASP A 108 -15.72 -8.53 1.87
C ASP A 108 -14.98 -9.78 2.38
N TYR A 109 -13.66 -9.80 2.23
CA TYR A 109 -12.81 -10.91 2.62
C TYR A 109 -12.33 -10.75 4.07
N LYS A 110 -12.60 -11.75 4.92
CA LYS A 110 -12.13 -11.83 6.31
C LYS A 110 -11.50 -13.18 6.56
N VAL A 111 -10.26 -13.20 7.07
CA VAL A 111 -9.62 -14.42 7.59
C VAL A 111 -9.41 -14.25 9.09
N LYS A 112 -9.80 -15.25 9.88
CA LYS A 112 -9.50 -15.35 11.30
C LYS A 112 -8.84 -16.71 11.56
N VAL A 113 -7.66 -16.73 12.16
CA VAL A 113 -6.99 -17.92 12.67
C VAL A 113 -7.09 -17.88 14.18
N GLU A 114 -7.61 -18.94 14.79
CA GLU A 114 -7.79 -19.08 16.23
C GLU A 114 -6.59 -19.82 16.85
N LYS A 115 -6.46 -19.75 18.17
CA LYS A 115 -5.29 -20.22 18.92
C LYS A 115 -5.07 -21.74 18.85
N ASP A 116 -6.15 -22.48 18.64
CA ASP A 116 -6.19 -23.93 18.42
C ASP A 116 -5.86 -24.35 16.98
N GLY A 117 -5.61 -23.38 16.09
CA GLY A 117 -5.33 -23.62 14.68
C GLY A 117 -6.57 -23.59 13.78
N ASP A 118 -7.76 -23.35 14.34
CA ASP A 118 -8.98 -23.22 13.54
C ASP A 118 -8.91 -21.99 12.62
N ILE A 119 -9.35 -22.16 11.37
CA ILE A 119 -9.35 -21.09 10.36
C ILE A 119 -10.78 -20.78 9.94
N LYS A 120 -11.20 -19.51 10.05
CA LYS A 120 -12.50 -19.00 9.58
C LYS A 120 -12.25 -18.02 8.44
N ILE A 121 -12.74 -18.35 7.24
CA ILE A 121 -12.67 -17.52 6.04
C ILE A 121 -14.09 -17.06 5.70
N LYS A 122 -14.29 -15.76 5.53
CA LYS A 122 -15.50 -15.18 4.94
C LYS A 122 -15.14 -14.49 3.63
N ASP A 123 -15.96 -14.71 2.61
CA ASP A 123 -15.86 -14.11 1.29
C ASP A 123 -17.29 -13.81 0.79
N GLY A 124 -17.75 -12.58 1.00
CA GLY A 124 -19.16 -12.21 0.83
C GLY A 124 -20.09 -13.04 1.72
N ASP A 125 -21.05 -13.73 1.12
CA ASP A 125 -22.03 -14.61 1.80
C ASP A 125 -21.48 -16.02 2.09
N LYS A 126 -20.25 -16.32 1.66
CA LYS A 126 -19.64 -17.64 1.84
C LYS A 126 -18.81 -17.65 3.11
N LYS A 127 -19.05 -18.64 3.96
CA LYS A 127 -18.28 -18.89 5.18
C LYS A 127 -17.66 -20.27 5.16
N THR A 128 -16.33 -20.31 5.22
CA THR A 128 -15.56 -21.55 5.34
C THR A 128 -14.94 -21.61 6.73
N LYS A 129 -15.10 -22.76 7.40
CA LYS A 129 -14.36 -23.10 8.63
C LYS A 129 -13.46 -24.30 8.34
N ILE A 130 -12.24 -24.26 8.84
CA ILE A 130 -11.26 -25.35 8.79
C ILE A 130 -10.88 -25.65 10.23
N ASP A 131 -11.03 -26.90 10.63
CA ASP A 131 -10.66 -27.38 11.95
C ASP A 131 -9.14 -27.55 12.05
N GLY A 132 -8.52 -26.98 13.07
CA GLY A 132 -7.06 -26.94 13.26
C GLY A 132 -6.45 -28.28 13.67
N GLU A 133 -7.23 -29.16 14.29
CA GLU A 133 -6.76 -30.47 14.78
C GLU A 133 -6.94 -31.58 13.74
N THR A 134 -8.04 -31.54 13.00
CA THR A 134 -8.44 -32.61 12.06
C THR A 134 -8.32 -32.23 10.59
N GLY A 135 -8.26 -30.93 10.28
CA GLY A 135 -8.30 -30.42 8.91
C GLY A 135 -9.69 -30.49 8.25
N GLU A 136 -10.75 -30.82 9.01
CA GLU A 136 -12.11 -30.87 8.48
C GLU A 136 -12.56 -29.51 7.93
N VAL A 137 -13.07 -29.49 6.69
CA VAL A 137 -13.55 -28.27 6.04
C VAL A 137 -15.08 -28.23 6.04
N LYS A 138 -15.66 -27.26 6.74
CA LYS A 138 -17.11 -26.99 6.77
C LYS A 138 -17.41 -25.72 5.99
N LYS A 139 -18.12 -25.86 4.87
CA LYS A 139 -18.58 -24.74 4.03
C LYS A 139 -20.07 -24.48 4.29
N LYS A 140 -20.41 -23.22 4.58
CA LYS A 140 -21.78 -22.71 4.53
C LYS A 140 -21.86 -21.64 3.46
N ASN A 141 -22.85 -21.78 2.59
CA ASN A 141 -23.40 -20.66 1.84
C ASN A 141 -24.68 -20.25 2.59
N ASP A 142 -24.80 -18.96 2.93
CA ASP A 142 -26.11 -18.39 3.28
C ASP A 142 -26.94 -18.17 2.00
#